data_AF-D3B6P6-F1
#
_entry.id   AF-D3B6P6-F1
#
_cell.length_a   1.000
_cell.length_b   1.000
_cell.length_c   1.000
_cell.angle_alpha   90.00
_cell.angle_beta   90.00
_cell.angle_gamma   90.00
#
_symmetry.space_group_name_H-M   'P 1'
#
loop_
_entity.id
_entity.type
_entity.pdbx_description
1 polymer ?
#
loop_
_entity_poly.entity_id
_entity_poly.type
_entity_poly.pdbx_seq_one_letter_code
_entity_poly.pdbx_strand_id
1 'polypeptide(L)'
;MSISLESYSLSENNSSDTDSKQENLAFDEFKLIDQLAKSAALHLGQLVNEQKLLSTQGVLKNELKKVTKKELKGASNERVLDAKNKIKTINESDSVLPNKVIKKPVHENKKWFGFGEGEITEEMKLEAELIRLKSFADNTKKRSKDATKELPKYFEVGTFINNHEDYYNRFTNREKKRGNLGDIMEDEKVMNYIDRKSSEIIAADQEKKKALRVRATKKKRH
;
A
#
# COMPACT_ATOMS: atom_id res chain seq x y z
N MET A 1 -92.33 -0.29 -14.74
CA MET A 1 -91.03 -0.89 -15.04
C MET A 1 -90.00 0.22 -15.05
N SER A 2 -89.24 0.41 -13.97
CA SER A 2 -88.06 1.28 -14.01
C SER A 2 -87.02 0.79 -13.03
N ILE A 3 -85.83 0.58 -13.57
CA ILE A 3 -84.62 0.03 -12.96
C ILE A 3 -83.89 1.17 -12.24
N SER A 4 -83.34 0.88 -11.05
CA SER A 4 -82.40 1.77 -10.34
C SER A 4 -80.97 1.55 -10.85
N LEU A 5 -80.14 2.59 -10.77
CA LEU A 5 -78.68 2.48 -10.59
C LEU A 5 -78.07 3.79 -10.05
N GLU A 6 -77.11 3.59 -9.15
CA GLU A 6 -76.14 4.44 -8.43
C GLU A 6 -75.81 5.88 -8.90
N SER A 7 -75.43 6.74 -7.93
CA SER A 7 -74.02 7.18 -7.73
C SER A 7 -73.83 8.18 -6.56
N TYR A 8 -72.64 8.14 -5.95
CA TYR A 8 -72.16 8.91 -4.80
C TYR A 8 -71.25 10.08 -5.25
N SER A 9 -71.25 11.23 -4.55
CA SER A 9 -70.07 12.12 -4.44
C SER A 9 -70.14 13.08 -3.22
N LEU A 10 -68.96 13.41 -2.68
CA LEU A 10 -68.66 14.02 -1.37
C LEU A 10 -68.64 15.56 -1.36
N SER A 11 -68.73 16.09 -0.13
CA SER A 11 -68.75 17.48 0.34
C SER A 11 -67.38 18.18 0.45
N GLU A 12 -67.37 19.52 0.36
CA GLU A 12 -66.36 20.43 0.93
C GLU A 12 -67.03 21.67 1.57
N ASN A 13 -66.43 22.23 2.63
CA ASN A 13 -66.80 23.54 3.19
C ASN A 13 -65.59 24.28 3.84
N ASN A 14 -65.22 25.40 3.20
CA ASN A 14 -64.85 26.78 3.65
C ASN A 14 -63.81 27.13 4.75
N SER A 15 -63.06 28.21 4.45
CA SER A 15 -61.92 28.84 5.14
C SER A 15 -62.09 30.37 5.22
N SER A 16 -61.65 31.00 6.31
CA SER A 16 -61.57 32.46 6.51
C SER A 16 -60.24 32.83 7.23
N ASP A 17 -59.31 33.54 6.56
CA ASP A 17 -58.12 34.22 7.15
C ASP A 17 -57.28 34.91 6.04
N THR A 18 -57.54 36.19 5.68
CA THR A 18 -56.84 36.84 4.54
C THR A 18 -56.38 38.31 4.66
N ASP A 19 -56.45 39.01 5.80
CA ASP A 19 -56.03 40.44 5.84
C ASP A 19 -54.73 40.76 6.60
N SER A 20 -54.22 39.89 7.49
CA SER A 20 -52.92 40.09 8.16
C SER A 20 -51.70 39.65 7.33
N LYS A 21 -51.93 39.10 6.13
CA LYS A 21 -50.89 38.58 5.23
C LYS A 21 -50.30 39.63 4.30
N GLN A 22 -51.06 40.66 3.88
CA GLN A 22 -50.62 41.55 2.81
C GLN A 22 -49.53 42.57 3.23
N GLU A 23 -49.56 43.10 4.45
CA GLU A 23 -48.52 44.03 4.92
C GLU A 23 -47.17 43.34 5.21
N ASN A 24 -47.20 42.09 5.67
CA ASN A 24 -45.98 41.29 5.87
C ASN A 24 -45.32 40.90 4.54
N LEU A 25 -46.13 40.66 3.49
CA LEU A 25 -45.63 40.35 2.14
C LEU A 25 -44.86 41.53 1.53
N ALA A 26 -45.35 42.77 1.67
CA ALA A 26 -44.67 43.95 1.12
C ALA A 26 -43.31 44.21 1.78
N PHE A 27 -43.22 44.08 3.11
CA PHE A 27 -41.95 44.22 3.83
C PHE A 27 -40.92 43.15 3.43
N ASP A 28 -41.40 41.91 3.23
CA ASP A 28 -40.57 40.81 2.75
C ASP A 28 -40.10 41.00 1.29
N GLU A 29 -40.94 41.58 0.41
CA GLU A 29 -40.55 41.93 -0.95
C GLU A 29 -39.46 43.01 -1.00
N PHE A 30 -39.59 44.08 -0.20
CA PHE A 30 -38.54 45.11 -0.13
C PHE A 30 -37.23 44.57 0.43
N LYS A 31 -37.29 43.70 1.44
CA LYS A 31 -36.11 43.02 2.00
C LYS A 31 -35.44 42.12 0.97
N LEU A 32 -36.22 41.42 0.15
CA LEU A 32 -35.72 40.59 -0.93
C LEU A 32 -35.02 41.43 -2.02
N ILE A 33 -35.60 42.57 -2.39
CA ILE A 33 -35.02 43.50 -3.37
C ILE A 33 -33.72 44.12 -2.84
N ASP A 34 -33.66 44.50 -1.57
CA ASP A 34 -32.43 45.02 -0.93
C ASP A 34 -31.33 43.94 -0.85
N GLN A 35 -31.68 42.69 -0.52
CA GLN A 35 -30.76 41.56 -0.57
C GLN A 35 -30.25 41.29 -2.00
N LEU A 36 -31.12 41.43 -2.99
CA LEU A 36 -30.75 41.29 -4.40
C LEU A 36 -29.83 42.43 -4.86
N ALA A 37 -30.11 43.68 -4.49
CA ALA A 37 -29.27 44.83 -4.81
C ALA A 37 -27.89 44.72 -4.14
N LYS A 38 -27.83 44.28 -2.87
CA LYS A 38 -26.58 44.03 -2.14
C LYS A 38 -25.75 42.92 -2.78
N SER A 39 -26.38 41.82 -3.19
CA SER A 39 -25.66 40.73 -3.88
C SER A 39 -25.17 41.14 -5.27
N ALA A 40 -25.97 41.91 -6.02
CA ALA A 40 -25.56 42.45 -7.33
C ALA A 40 -24.38 43.43 -7.23
N ALA A 41 -24.39 44.34 -6.25
CA ALA A 41 -23.28 45.28 -6.02
C ALA A 41 -21.97 44.55 -5.67
N LEU A 42 -22.05 43.51 -4.82
CA LEU A 42 -20.90 42.66 -4.50
C LEU A 42 -20.36 41.97 -5.75
N HIS A 43 -21.24 41.41 -6.59
CA HIS A 43 -20.86 40.73 -7.83
C HIS A 43 -20.19 41.69 -8.84
N LEU A 44 -20.69 42.91 -8.98
CA LEU A 44 -20.05 43.94 -9.82
C LEU A 44 -18.66 44.32 -9.30
N GLY A 45 -18.51 44.43 -7.98
CA GLY A 45 -17.20 44.66 -7.34
C GLY A 45 -16.20 43.53 -7.62
N GLN A 46 -16.65 42.28 -7.57
CA GLN A 46 -15.85 41.11 -7.94
C GLN A 46 -15.43 41.15 -9.41
N LEU A 47 -16.36 41.41 -10.33
CA LEU A 47 -16.08 41.53 -11.76
C LEU A 47 -15.05 42.62 -12.09
N VAL A 48 -15.14 43.80 -11.47
CA VAL A 48 -14.15 44.87 -11.68
C VAL A 48 -12.76 44.44 -11.19
N ASN A 49 -12.68 43.74 -10.06
CA ASN A 49 -11.42 43.21 -9.55
C ASN A 49 -10.86 42.11 -10.46
N GLU A 50 -11.70 41.23 -11.01
CA GLU A 50 -11.31 40.23 -11.99
C GLU A 50 -10.77 40.87 -13.27
N GLN A 51 -11.42 41.92 -13.80
CA GLN A 51 -10.92 42.65 -14.97
C GLN A 51 -9.55 43.29 -14.73
N LYS A 52 -9.35 43.89 -13.54
CA LYS A 52 -8.04 44.40 -13.13
C LYS A 52 -7.00 43.27 -13.08
N LEU A 53 -7.34 42.12 -12.48
CA LEU A 53 -6.45 40.95 -12.45
C LEU A 53 -6.09 40.46 -13.86
N LEU A 54 -7.06 40.34 -14.77
CA LEU A 54 -6.85 39.91 -16.15
C LEU A 54 -5.89 40.85 -16.92
N SER A 55 -6.06 42.17 -16.77
CA SER A 55 -5.15 43.15 -17.38
C SER A 55 -3.72 43.04 -16.82
N THR A 56 -3.56 42.87 -15.50
CA THR A 56 -2.23 42.68 -14.87
C THR A 56 -1.59 41.37 -15.30
N GLN A 57 -2.36 40.30 -15.50
CA GLN A 57 -1.83 39.03 -16.02
C GLN A 57 -1.26 39.18 -17.44
N GLY A 58 -1.85 40.00 -18.30
CA GLY A 58 -1.33 40.29 -19.64
C GLY A 58 0.05 40.97 -19.60
N VAL A 59 0.19 41.98 -18.74
CA VAL A 59 1.47 42.67 -18.52
C VAL A 59 2.53 41.72 -17.95
N LEU A 60 2.16 40.93 -16.93
CA LEU A 60 3.05 39.95 -16.31
C LEU A 60 3.49 38.88 -17.31
N LYS A 61 2.61 38.38 -18.18
CA LYS A 61 2.97 37.42 -19.24
C LYS A 61 3.99 38.00 -20.21
N ASN A 62 3.88 39.27 -20.57
CA ASN A 62 4.82 39.93 -21.49
C ASN A 62 6.19 40.15 -20.83
N GLU A 63 6.23 40.58 -19.57
CA GLU A 63 7.48 40.70 -18.81
C GLU A 63 8.12 39.32 -18.58
N LEU A 64 7.34 38.28 -18.27
CA LEU A 64 7.84 36.91 -18.14
C LEU A 64 8.42 36.39 -19.46
N LYS A 65 7.78 36.68 -20.62
CA LYS A 65 8.31 36.35 -21.94
C LYS A 65 9.63 37.07 -22.25
N LYS A 66 9.79 38.33 -21.81
CA LYS A 66 11.04 39.09 -21.98
C LYS A 66 12.16 38.54 -21.09
N VAL A 67 11.87 38.27 -19.82
CA VAL A 67 12.80 37.70 -18.84
C VAL A 67 13.24 36.31 -19.27
N THR A 68 12.30 35.41 -19.60
CA THR A 68 12.64 34.05 -20.07
C THR A 68 13.47 34.05 -21.34
N LYS A 69 13.22 34.92 -22.32
CA LYS A 69 14.03 35.01 -23.55
C LYS A 69 15.46 35.48 -23.28
N LYS A 70 15.66 36.38 -22.30
CA LYS A 70 16.97 36.86 -21.87
C LYS A 70 17.72 35.80 -21.06
N GLU A 71 17.04 35.11 -20.15
CA GLU A 71 17.58 34.00 -19.37
C GLU A 71 17.92 32.78 -20.24
N LEU A 72 17.08 32.44 -21.24
CA LEU A 72 17.33 31.33 -22.16
C LEU A 72 18.59 31.54 -23.01
N LYS A 73 18.90 32.78 -23.42
CA LYS A 73 20.13 33.09 -24.18
C LYS A 73 21.42 32.99 -23.34
N GLY A 74 21.35 33.32 -22.05
CA GLY A 74 22.49 33.18 -21.13
C GLY A 74 22.66 31.72 -20.67
N ALA A 75 21.55 31.09 -20.28
CA ALA A 75 21.51 29.72 -19.79
C ALA A 75 21.85 28.69 -20.88
N SER A 76 21.67 28.99 -22.18
CA SER A 76 22.08 28.06 -23.24
C SER A 76 23.60 27.81 -23.24
N ASN A 77 24.42 28.80 -22.88
CA ASN A 77 25.87 28.61 -22.84
C ASN A 77 26.31 27.87 -21.57
N GLU A 78 25.75 28.24 -20.41
CA GLU A 78 26.04 27.56 -19.15
C GLU A 78 25.51 26.12 -19.14
N ARG A 79 24.31 25.86 -19.65
CA ARG A 79 23.75 24.50 -19.78
C ARG A 79 24.53 23.63 -20.74
N VAL A 80 25.07 24.20 -21.82
CA VAL A 80 25.95 23.47 -22.74
C VAL A 80 27.28 23.12 -22.07
N LEU A 81 27.85 24.02 -21.26
CA LEU A 81 29.04 23.74 -20.46
C LEU A 81 28.77 22.70 -19.37
N ASP A 82 27.65 22.80 -18.66
CA ASP A 82 27.21 21.83 -17.66
C ASP A 82 26.91 20.47 -18.28
N ALA A 83 26.28 20.42 -19.46
CA ALA A 83 26.04 19.18 -20.19
C ALA A 83 27.37 18.56 -20.62
N LYS A 84 28.31 19.35 -21.14
CA LYS A 84 29.65 18.90 -21.51
C LYS A 84 30.41 18.34 -20.30
N ASN A 85 30.25 18.94 -19.11
CA ASN A 85 30.88 18.47 -17.87
C ASN A 85 30.18 17.24 -17.27
N LYS A 86 28.89 17.01 -17.55
CA LYS A 86 28.12 15.84 -17.06
C LYS A 86 28.26 14.60 -17.95
N ILE A 87 28.61 14.78 -19.22
CA ILE A 87 28.89 13.66 -20.12
C ILE A 87 30.23 13.06 -19.71
N LYS A 88 30.19 11.92 -19.01
CA LYS A 88 31.38 11.13 -18.70
C LYS A 88 31.98 10.64 -20.02
N THR A 89 33.28 10.83 -20.22
CA THR A 89 34.01 10.18 -21.32
C THR A 89 34.06 8.69 -21.01
N ILE A 90 33.28 7.89 -21.74
CA ILE A 90 33.23 6.43 -21.59
C ILE A 90 34.25 5.88 -22.59
N ASN A 91 35.26 5.14 -22.13
CA ASN A 91 36.15 4.40 -23.03
C ASN A 91 35.39 3.17 -23.55
N GLU A 92 35.67 2.72 -24.78
CA GLU A 92 34.95 1.59 -25.41
C GLU A 92 34.99 0.28 -24.60
N SER A 93 35.95 0.15 -23.67
CA SER A 93 36.11 -0.98 -22.76
C SER A 93 35.26 -0.92 -21.49
N ASP A 94 34.62 0.21 -21.17
CA ASP A 94 33.88 0.39 -19.93
C ASP A 94 32.43 -0.11 -20.07
N SER A 95 32.03 -1.02 -19.18
CA SER A 95 30.66 -1.56 -19.15
C SER A 95 29.64 -0.46 -18.81
N VAL A 96 28.66 -0.25 -19.70
CA VAL A 96 27.59 0.77 -19.58
C VAL A 96 26.52 0.37 -18.57
N LEU A 97 26.47 -0.91 -18.17
CA LEU A 97 25.52 -1.39 -17.18
C LEU A 97 25.91 -0.88 -15.77
N PRO A 98 24.95 -0.41 -14.96
CA PRO A 98 25.25 -0.01 -13.60
C PRO A 98 25.79 -1.22 -12.84
N ASN A 99 27.05 -1.15 -12.40
CA ASN A 99 27.61 -2.14 -11.49
C ASN A 99 26.73 -2.15 -10.24
N LYS A 100 25.95 -3.23 -10.05
CA LYS A 100 25.23 -3.48 -8.80
C LYS A 100 26.26 -3.36 -7.69
N VAL A 101 26.10 -2.37 -6.81
CA VAL A 101 27.01 -2.17 -5.67
C VAL A 101 26.80 -3.37 -4.76
N ILE A 102 27.62 -4.41 -4.94
CA ILE A 102 27.69 -5.53 -4.03
C ILE A 102 28.37 -4.97 -2.78
N LYS A 103 27.58 -4.59 -1.78
CA LYS A 103 28.12 -4.26 -0.46
C LYS A 103 28.81 -5.51 0.06
N LYS A 104 30.13 -5.47 0.16
CA LYS A 104 30.89 -6.56 0.78
C LYS A 104 30.55 -6.56 2.27
N PRO A 105 30.24 -7.72 2.88
CA PRO A 105 29.96 -7.78 4.30
C PRO A 105 31.17 -7.23 5.07
N VAL A 106 30.91 -6.37 6.05
CA VAL A 106 31.98 -5.85 6.92
C VAL A 106 32.34 -6.97 7.88
N HIS A 107 33.52 -7.55 7.67
CA HIS A 107 34.01 -8.68 8.45
C HIS A 107 34.55 -8.20 9.81
N GLU A 108 33.64 -8.03 10.78
CA GLU A 108 34.00 -7.52 12.12
C GLU A 108 34.75 -8.54 12.99
N ASN A 109 34.70 -9.84 12.68
CA ASN A 109 35.21 -10.91 13.56
C ASN A 109 36.48 -11.61 13.02
N LYS A 110 37.65 -11.01 13.23
CA LYS A 110 38.95 -11.65 12.91
C LYS A 110 39.19 -13.03 13.55
N LYS A 111 38.42 -13.42 14.58
CA LYS A 111 38.58 -14.69 15.31
C LYS A 111 37.98 -15.91 14.61
N TRP A 112 36.97 -15.74 13.75
CA TRP A 112 36.28 -16.86 13.09
C TRP A 112 36.20 -16.64 11.58
N PHE A 113 37.34 -16.81 10.91
CA PHE A 113 37.53 -16.71 9.46
C PHE A 113 36.94 -15.45 8.79
N GLY A 114 36.67 -14.39 9.56
CA GLY A 114 36.03 -13.19 9.07
C GLY A 114 34.55 -13.37 8.70
N PHE A 115 33.76 -14.17 9.42
CA PHE A 115 32.30 -14.18 9.24
C PHE A 115 31.66 -12.79 9.42
N GLY A 116 31.22 -12.15 8.35
CA GLY A 116 30.62 -10.81 8.44
C GLY A 116 29.24 -10.83 9.10
N GLU A 117 28.84 -9.71 9.71
CA GLU A 117 27.43 -9.47 10.02
C GLU A 117 26.72 -9.17 8.69
N GLY A 118 25.96 -10.14 8.17
CA GLY A 118 25.22 -9.99 6.93
C GLY A 118 23.98 -9.09 7.11
N GLU A 119 23.59 -8.37 6.05
CA GLU A 119 22.29 -7.69 6.03
C GLU A 119 21.18 -8.75 6.10
N ILE A 120 20.34 -8.69 7.15
CA ILE A 120 19.24 -9.64 7.34
C ILE A 120 18.09 -9.28 6.39
N THR A 121 17.95 -10.03 5.30
CA THR A 121 16.78 -9.92 4.42
C THR A 121 15.57 -10.64 5.03
N GLU A 122 14.37 -10.31 4.55
CA GLU A 122 13.15 -10.98 5.00
C GLU A 122 13.13 -12.47 4.60
N GLU A 123 13.63 -12.80 3.41
CA GLU A 123 13.79 -14.18 2.94
C GLU A 123 14.67 -15.00 3.89
N MET A 124 15.79 -14.43 4.34
CA MET A 124 16.68 -15.09 5.31
C MET A 124 16.00 -15.35 6.66
N LYS A 125 15.13 -14.43 7.12
CA LYS A 125 14.35 -14.64 8.36
C LYS A 125 13.35 -15.78 8.20
N LEU A 126 12.64 -15.82 7.07
CA LEU A 126 11.70 -16.88 6.76
C LEU A 126 12.39 -18.24 6.68
N GLU A 127 13.56 -18.31 6.02
CA GLU A 127 14.34 -19.54 5.97
C GLU A 127 14.83 -19.98 7.35
N ALA A 128 15.28 -19.05 8.19
CA ALA A 128 15.68 -19.35 9.56
C ALA A 128 14.53 -19.86 10.41
N GLU A 129 13.34 -19.28 10.27
CA GLU A 129 12.13 -19.77 10.90
C GLU A 129 11.75 -21.16 10.38
N LEU A 130 11.89 -21.40 9.08
CA LEU A 130 11.63 -22.70 8.47
C LEU A 130 12.57 -23.79 9.02
N ILE A 131 13.86 -23.49 9.23
CA ILE A 131 14.80 -24.42 9.88
C ILE A 131 14.32 -24.77 11.30
N ARG A 132 13.71 -23.81 12.01
CA ARG A 132 13.07 -24.08 13.32
C ARG A 132 11.88 -25.01 13.16
N LEU A 133 10.99 -24.70 12.22
CA LEU A 133 9.78 -25.46 11.95
C LEU A 133 10.02 -26.82 11.29
N LYS A 134 11.23 -27.09 10.79
CA LYS A 134 11.59 -28.41 10.22
C LYS A 134 11.32 -29.57 11.18
N SER A 135 11.43 -29.35 12.50
CA SER A 135 11.09 -30.37 13.50
C SER A 135 9.60 -30.71 13.55
N PHE A 136 8.74 -29.78 13.12
CA PHE A 136 7.30 -30.03 13.00
C PHE A 136 7.01 -30.83 11.73
N ALA A 137 7.64 -30.49 10.61
CA ALA A 137 7.41 -31.13 9.32
C ALA A 137 7.84 -32.61 9.29
N ASP A 138 8.93 -32.96 9.97
CA ASP A 138 9.44 -34.35 10.04
C ASP A 138 9.57 -34.83 11.49
N ASN A 139 8.59 -35.61 11.95
CA ASN A 139 8.57 -36.18 13.30
C ASN A 139 9.53 -37.37 13.47
N THR A 140 10.15 -37.88 12.40
CA THR A 140 11.11 -38.99 12.52
C THR A 140 12.44 -38.52 13.11
N LYS A 141 12.81 -37.27 12.85
CA LYS A 141 14.09 -36.68 13.28
C LYS A 141 13.87 -35.75 14.46
N LYS A 142 14.19 -36.23 15.66
CA LYS A 142 14.21 -35.39 16.86
C LYS A 142 15.44 -34.46 16.82
N ARG A 143 15.22 -33.14 16.77
CA ARG A 143 16.29 -32.16 17.01
C ARG A 143 16.49 -31.92 18.52
N SER A 144 17.70 -31.49 18.88
CA SER A 144 17.94 -30.95 20.22
C SER A 144 17.08 -29.71 20.46
N LYS A 145 16.54 -29.60 21.68
CA LYS A 145 15.68 -28.50 22.12
C LYS A 145 16.46 -27.21 22.39
N ASP A 146 17.79 -27.29 22.41
CA ASP A 146 18.68 -26.18 22.79
C ASP A 146 18.93 -25.18 21.67
N ALA A 147 18.28 -25.33 20.52
CA ALA A 147 18.39 -24.37 19.43
C ALA A 147 17.77 -23.03 19.86
N THR A 148 18.62 -22.02 20.05
CA THR A 148 18.22 -20.65 20.37
C THR A 148 17.12 -20.19 19.40
N LYS A 149 16.03 -19.64 19.95
CA LYS A 149 14.89 -19.15 19.17
C LYS A 149 15.20 -17.92 18.32
N GLU A 150 16.39 -17.34 18.44
CA GLU A 150 16.80 -16.12 17.76
C GLU A 150 17.81 -16.45 16.66
N LEU A 151 17.80 -15.65 15.59
CA LEU A 151 18.77 -15.81 14.52
C LEU A 151 20.14 -15.37 15.07
N PRO A 152 21.21 -16.16 14.91
CA PRO A 152 22.53 -15.75 15.36
C PRO A 152 22.95 -14.44 14.70
N LYS A 153 23.70 -13.60 15.43
CA LYS A 153 24.20 -12.32 14.92
C LYS A 153 25.06 -12.49 13.66
N TYR A 154 25.86 -13.53 13.62
CA TYR A 154 26.71 -13.87 12.48
C TYR A 154 26.19 -15.17 11.84
N PHE A 155 25.75 -15.09 10.59
CA PHE A 155 25.30 -16.25 9.82
C PHE A 155 25.54 -16.00 8.32
N GLU A 156 25.72 -17.08 7.58
CA GLU A 156 25.88 -17.07 6.12
C GLU A 156 25.01 -18.19 5.54
N VAL A 157 24.48 -17.94 4.35
CA VAL A 157 23.70 -18.92 3.60
C VAL A 157 24.61 -19.50 2.52
N GLY A 158 24.96 -20.77 2.68
CA GLY A 158 25.76 -21.53 1.72
C GLY A 158 24.92 -22.55 0.96
N THR A 159 25.46 -23.03 -0.16
CA THR A 159 24.90 -24.18 -0.90
C THR A 159 25.85 -25.36 -0.79
N PHE A 160 25.32 -26.55 -0.62
CA PHE A 160 26.13 -27.77 -0.60
C PHE A 160 26.71 -28.05 -1.99
N ILE A 161 28.03 -28.22 -2.05
CA ILE A 161 28.76 -28.64 -3.25
C ILE A 161 28.88 -30.17 -3.18
N ASN A 162 28.39 -30.85 -4.21
CA ASN A 162 28.39 -32.31 -4.25
C ASN A 162 29.82 -32.83 -4.48
N ASN A 163 30.22 -33.86 -3.74
CA ASN A 163 31.46 -34.58 -4.00
C ASN A 163 31.29 -35.54 -5.20
N HIS A 164 32.38 -35.84 -5.90
CA HIS A 164 32.37 -36.75 -7.06
C HIS A 164 32.09 -38.20 -6.64
N GLU A 165 32.50 -38.60 -5.44
CA GLU A 165 32.32 -39.96 -4.91
C GLU A 165 30.84 -40.31 -4.66
N ASP A 166 30.03 -39.31 -4.32
CA ASP A 166 28.59 -39.48 -4.08
C ASP A 166 27.77 -39.19 -5.34
N TYR A 167 28.18 -39.80 -6.46
CA TYR A 167 27.60 -39.48 -7.76
C TYR A 167 26.10 -39.80 -7.82
N TYR A 168 25.68 -40.89 -7.18
CA TYR A 168 24.33 -41.43 -7.30
C TYR A 168 23.33 -40.89 -6.27
N ASN A 169 23.77 -40.45 -5.08
CA ASN A 169 22.85 -39.91 -4.08
C ASN A 169 22.74 -38.39 -4.08
N ARG A 170 23.47 -37.69 -4.98
CA ARG A 170 23.39 -36.24 -5.08
C ARG A 170 22.07 -35.77 -5.71
N PHE A 171 21.68 -34.54 -5.37
CA PHE A 171 20.61 -33.84 -6.07
C PHE A 171 20.95 -33.55 -7.54
N THR A 172 19.99 -33.81 -8.42
CA THR A 172 20.03 -33.38 -9.82
C THR A 172 19.79 -31.87 -9.93
N ASN A 173 20.15 -31.28 -11.08
CA ASN A 173 19.94 -29.84 -11.30
C ASN A 173 18.45 -29.43 -11.29
N ARG A 174 17.52 -30.38 -11.48
CA ARG A 174 16.07 -30.12 -11.45
C ARG A 174 15.50 -30.10 -10.03
N GLU A 175 16.07 -30.91 -9.16
CA GLU A 175 15.70 -31.03 -7.76
C GLU A 175 16.24 -29.85 -6.93
N LYS A 176 17.41 -29.33 -7.29
CA LYS A 176 17.99 -28.15 -6.63
C LYS A 176 17.08 -26.93 -6.82
N LYS A 177 16.46 -26.44 -5.75
CA LYS A 177 15.69 -25.20 -5.75
C LYS A 177 16.48 -24.04 -5.17
N ARG A 178 15.90 -22.85 -5.27
CA ARG A 178 16.39 -21.67 -4.57
C ARG A 178 15.92 -21.74 -3.12
N GLY A 179 16.83 -22.12 -2.23
CA GLY A 179 16.62 -22.08 -0.79
C GLY A 179 15.81 -23.24 -0.22
N ASN A 180 15.71 -23.27 1.11
CA ASN A 180 15.10 -24.37 1.85
C ASN A 180 13.57 -24.47 1.67
N LEU A 181 12.92 -23.32 1.43
CA LEU A 181 11.47 -23.27 1.23
C LEU A 181 11.07 -23.92 -0.09
N GLY A 182 11.83 -23.66 -1.16
CA GLY A 182 11.58 -24.27 -2.45
C GLY A 182 11.69 -25.78 -2.41
N ASP A 183 12.69 -26.30 -1.70
CA ASP A 183 12.89 -27.74 -1.52
C ASP A 183 11.70 -28.38 -0.78
N ILE A 184 11.16 -27.70 0.25
CA ILE A 184 10.02 -28.21 1.02
C ILE A 184 8.71 -28.18 0.23
N MET A 185 8.48 -27.14 -0.57
CA MET A 185 7.26 -27.02 -1.39
C MET A 185 7.19 -28.08 -2.50
N GLU A 186 8.33 -28.59 -2.96
CA GLU A 186 8.40 -29.66 -3.95
C GLU A 186 8.12 -31.04 -3.34
N ASP A 187 8.40 -31.24 -2.05
CA ASP A 187 8.17 -32.52 -1.38
C ASP A 187 6.69 -32.68 -1.00
N GLU A 188 5.95 -33.40 -1.84
CA GLU A 188 4.53 -33.71 -1.64
C GLU A 188 4.24 -34.38 -0.28
N LYS A 189 5.15 -35.20 0.24
CA LYS A 189 4.92 -35.89 1.53
C LYS A 189 4.90 -34.90 2.67
N VAL A 190 5.83 -33.94 2.63
CA VAL A 190 5.93 -32.88 3.63
C VAL A 190 4.72 -31.95 3.52
N MET A 191 4.33 -31.55 2.31
CA MET A 191 3.16 -30.69 2.12
C MET A 191 1.86 -31.36 2.58
N ASN A 192 1.63 -32.63 2.20
CA ASN A 192 0.47 -33.39 2.67
C ASN A 192 0.43 -33.53 4.20
N TYR A 193 1.59 -33.71 4.85
CA TYR A 193 1.68 -33.73 6.30
C TYR A 193 1.30 -32.38 6.92
N ILE A 194 1.87 -31.28 6.39
CA ILE A 194 1.59 -29.91 6.85
C ILE A 194 0.11 -29.58 6.68
N ASP A 195 -0.49 -29.91 5.55
CA ASP A 195 -1.91 -29.64 5.25
C ASP A 195 -2.84 -30.42 6.18
N ARG A 196 -2.58 -31.71 6.36
CA ARG A 196 -3.35 -32.55 7.28
C ARG A 196 -3.22 -32.05 8.71
N LYS A 197 -2.00 -31.81 9.18
CA LYS A 197 -1.74 -31.44 10.58
C LYS A 197 -2.24 -30.04 10.89
N SER A 198 -2.11 -29.10 9.96
CA SER A 198 -2.65 -27.74 10.12
C SER A 198 -4.17 -27.77 10.22
N SER A 199 -4.85 -28.55 9.38
CA SER A 199 -6.31 -28.73 9.42
C SER A 199 -6.79 -29.32 10.75
N GLU A 200 -6.11 -30.35 11.26
CA GLU A 200 -6.38 -30.94 12.57
C GLU A 200 -6.23 -29.91 13.71
N ILE A 201 -5.17 -29.09 13.68
CA ILE A 201 -4.91 -28.07 14.69
C ILE A 201 -5.99 -26.98 14.66
N ILE A 202 -6.35 -26.51 13.46
CA ILE A 202 -7.39 -25.48 13.28
C ILE A 202 -8.73 -26.00 13.80
N ALA A 203 -9.13 -27.23 13.45
CA ALA A 203 -10.36 -27.84 13.92
C ALA A 203 -10.38 -27.97 15.46
N ALA A 204 -9.30 -28.46 16.05
CA ALA A 204 -9.18 -28.60 17.50
C ALA A 204 -9.22 -27.25 18.23
N ASP A 205 -8.59 -26.20 17.70
CA ASP A 205 -8.64 -24.86 18.29
C ASP A 205 -10.04 -24.23 18.20
N GLN A 206 -10.73 -24.44 17.08
CA GLN A 206 -12.13 -24.03 16.93
C GLN A 206 -13.04 -24.75 17.93
N GLU A 207 -12.86 -26.06 18.12
CA GLU A 207 -13.61 -26.84 19.11
C GLU A 207 -13.35 -26.33 20.53
N LYS A 208 -12.09 -26.11 20.90
CA LYS A 208 -11.71 -25.52 22.19
C LYS A 208 -12.37 -24.17 22.42
N LYS A 209 -12.36 -23.27 21.42
CA LYS A 209 -13.02 -21.96 21.49
C LYS A 209 -14.53 -22.09 21.68
N LYS A 210 -15.19 -23.03 20.98
CA LYS A 210 -16.63 -23.32 21.16
C LYS A 210 -16.92 -23.83 22.57
N ALA A 211 -16.12 -24.77 23.08
CA ALA A 211 -16.27 -25.30 24.43
C ALA A 211 -16.10 -24.21 25.51
N LEU A 212 -15.13 -23.32 25.35
CA LEU A 212 -14.92 -22.17 26.24
C LEU A 212 -16.11 -21.21 26.24
N ARG A 213 -16.68 -20.91 25.06
CA ARG A 213 -17.88 -20.07 24.94
C ARG A 213 -19.09 -20.69 25.65
N VAL A 214 -19.33 -21.99 25.45
CA VAL A 214 -20.43 -22.72 26.11
C VAL A 214 -20.26 -22.73 27.64
N ARG A 215 -19.02 -22.91 28.12
CA ARG A 215 -18.74 -22.86 29.57
C ARG A 215 -18.97 -21.47 30.15
N ALA A 216 -18.58 -20.42 29.43
CA ALA A 216 -18.78 -19.03 29.85
C ALA A 216 -20.27 -18.65 29.92
N THR A 217 -21.07 -19.08 28.93
CA THR A 217 -22.52 -18.82 28.94
C THR A 217 -23.23 -19.58 30.05
N LYS A 218 -22.86 -20.83 30.34
CA LYS A 218 -23.41 -21.59 31.48
C LYS A 218 -23.11 -20.94 32.83
N LYS A 219 -21.88 -20.42 33.03
CA LYS A 219 -21.49 -19.73 34.27
C LYS A 219 -22.26 -18.44 34.54
N LYS A 220 -22.74 -17.73 33.52
CA LYS A 220 -23.54 -16.51 33.68
C LYS A 220 -25.02 -16.76 34.01
N ARG A 221 -25.47 -18.01 33.88
CA ARG A 221 -26.88 -18.41 34.09
C ARG A 221 -27.15 -18.95 35.50
N HIS A 222 -26.10 -19.10 36.30
CA HIS A 222 -26.15 -19.35 37.74
C HIS A 222 -25.79 -18.06 38.48
#